data_AF-A0A956J1K3-F1
#
_entry.id   AF-A0A956J1K3-F1
#
_cell.length_a   1.000
_cell.length_b   1.000
_cell.length_c   1.000
_cell.angle_alpha   90.00
_cell.angle_beta   90.00
_cell.angle_gamma   90.00
#
_symmetry.space_group_name_H-M   'P 1'
#
loop_
_entity.id
_entity.type
_entity.pdbx_description
1 polymer ?
#
loop_
_entity_poly.entity_id
_entity_poly.type
_entity_poly.pdbx_seq_one_letter_code
_entity_poly.pdbx_strand_id
1 'polypeptide(L)'
;MRRWWIVAGLLALALVWLIPNDSANAAGMTTTQKLESIRRYMEQGQGKYVAGDYAAAAKQFEAGYTKHPYSAFLFNAGVCYQKLDDKPKALEKFKQYLSVDPSAPDADKVRERIAALEAAMGQAPPPVSDAGVEDAGDADAGDAGVPAEAGAPTPPTAVPVDDQDAMRSLVVVETEPSGAPVKLYARTQDTAPEFKVGEANPGWQEVFNGRAPAEVALAVGRYHIVIEKFRDFNISQTAIDVSPGHVHHFKANLSQGAFMAFLRLSANVRGAYIYLDDKKKAKPEWGTTPYGELVSAGDHEVLVEAPGFQPLFTKVRVNHGEQKELEVTLKRVDYGYVRIDANAPDIRVAIDEKPVGVWRSGEEPLEVQAASGKHKLTVESDGRKTFEGLINVPKGQILPVHANLIPKYPRGAAWTQAVIGAVVIGAAIYVGNESNKLYDDLEADRKAGVLEEGDERITRGRIFAISADAGFVVGGVLGVLSVYNFIKDPLPESDIKQDKAVEFRDPKKARPTARALFPSRVVWRDRKRDRDTAAARFHITPSISDNSGFLMIGGSF
;
A
#
# COMPACT_ATOMS: atom_id res chain seq x y z
N MET A 1 30.09 -52.47 -24.94
CA MET A 1 29.44 -53.76 -24.65
C MET A 1 29.50 -54.01 -23.14
N ARG A 2 28.35 -54.41 -22.58
CA ARG A 2 28.06 -55.01 -21.25
C ARG A 2 29.29 -55.57 -20.48
N ARG A 3 29.39 -55.42 -19.16
CA ARG A 3 28.53 -56.11 -18.18
C ARG A 3 28.50 -55.47 -16.78
N TRP A 4 27.37 -55.74 -16.14
CA TRP A 4 26.88 -55.36 -14.82
C TRP A 4 27.26 -56.37 -13.71
N TRP A 5 27.53 -55.82 -12.50
CA TRP A 5 27.17 -56.23 -11.12
C TRP A 5 27.66 -57.58 -10.53
N ILE A 6 28.17 -57.52 -9.27
CA ILE A 6 27.58 -58.11 -8.05
C ILE A 6 28.24 -57.52 -6.78
N VAL A 7 27.41 -57.45 -5.74
CA VAL A 7 27.49 -56.74 -4.45
C VAL A 7 28.01 -57.66 -3.32
N ALA A 8 28.56 -57.05 -2.26
CA ALA A 8 28.35 -57.37 -0.82
C ALA A 8 29.64 -57.59 0.01
N GLY A 9 29.75 -56.84 1.11
CA GLY A 9 30.76 -57.06 2.15
C GLY A 9 30.95 -55.86 3.09
N LEU A 10 29.99 -55.66 3.99
CA LEU A 10 29.95 -54.65 5.05
C LEU A 10 31.06 -54.79 6.11
N LEU A 11 31.32 -53.65 6.79
CA LEU A 11 31.78 -53.49 8.18
C LEU A 11 33.25 -53.81 8.52
N ALA A 12 34.08 -52.77 8.70
CA ALA A 12 34.73 -52.43 9.99
C ALA A 12 35.75 -51.28 9.82
N LEU A 13 35.89 -50.48 10.89
CA LEU A 13 36.85 -49.38 11.12
C LEU A 13 36.51 -48.00 10.54
N ALA A 14 35.49 -47.40 11.16
CA ALA A 14 35.53 -45.97 11.46
C ALA A 14 36.52 -45.73 12.60
N LEU A 15 37.63 -45.05 12.32
CA LEU A 15 38.40 -44.30 13.33
C LEU A 15 39.08 -43.10 12.63
N VAL A 16 38.26 -42.20 12.09
CA VAL A 16 38.72 -40.87 11.74
C VAL A 16 38.82 -40.10 13.05
N TRP A 17 40.05 -39.75 13.42
CA TRP A 17 40.35 -38.87 14.53
C TRP A 17 39.57 -37.56 14.37
N LEU A 18 38.50 -37.39 15.18
CA LEU A 18 38.09 -36.06 15.59
C LEU A 18 39.24 -35.50 16.42
N ILE A 19 40.00 -34.57 15.87
CA ILE A 19 40.76 -33.63 16.68
C ILE A 19 39.71 -32.59 17.12
N PRO A 20 39.28 -32.55 18.40
CA PRO A 20 38.65 -31.35 18.90
C PRO A 20 39.73 -30.27 18.80
N ASN A 21 39.47 -29.25 18.00
CA ASN A 21 40.25 -28.03 18.01
C ASN A 21 39.86 -27.27 19.29
N ASP A 22 40.18 -27.84 20.46
CA ASP A 22 40.23 -27.12 21.71
C ASP A 22 41.46 -26.21 21.62
N SER A 23 41.27 -25.09 20.94
CA SER A 23 42.05 -23.88 21.16
C SER A 23 41.81 -23.46 22.60
N ALA A 24 42.49 -24.14 23.52
CA ALA A 24 42.56 -23.81 24.92
C ALA A 24 43.16 -22.39 25.00
N ASN A 25 42.26 -21.44 25.23
CA ASN A 25 42.57 -20.06 25.59
C ASN A 25 43.59 -20.07 26.73
N ALA A 26 44.79 -19.58 26.43
CA ALA A 26 45.74 -19.17 27.43
C ALA A 26 45.15 -18.01 28.25
N ALA A 27 44.88 -18.30 29.52
CA ALA A 27 44.85 -17.41 30.68
C ALA A 27 44.57 -15.91 30.45
N GLY A 28 43.29 -15.56 30.40
CA GLY A 28 42.77 -14.24 30.74
C GLY A 28 41.38 -14.41 31.35
N MET A 29 41.09 -13.77 32.48
CA MET A 29 39.73 -13.73 33.02
C MET A 29 38.78 -13.14 31.97
N THR A 30 37.59 -13.72 31.83
CA THR A 30 36.52 -13.07 31.03
C THR A 30 36.14 -11.73 31.66
N THR A 31 35.63 -10.77 30.89
CA THR A 31 35.18 -9.46 31.41
C THR A 31 34.24 -9.61 32.60
N THR A 32 33.33 -10.59 32.56
CA THR A 32 32.43 -10.94 33.66
C THR A 32 33.18 -11.40 34.91
N GLN A 33 34.16 -12.30 34.77
CA GLN A 33 34.98 -12.77 35.90
C GLN A 33 35.82 -11.64 36.52
N LYS A 34 36.37 -10.74 35.68
CA LYS A 34 37.10 -9.55 36.14
C LYS A 34 36.19 -8.59 36.92
N LEU A 35 34.97 -8.33 36.43
CA LEU A 35 34.01 -7.46 37.13
C LEU A 35 33.53 -8.06 38.46
N GLU A 36 33.30 -9.36 38.51
CA GLU A 36 32.96 -10.06 39.75
C GLU A 36 34.09 -10.00 40.79
N SER A 37 35.35 -10.15 40.37
CA SER A 37 36.47 -10.02 41.31
C SER A 37 36.61 -8.60 41.84
N ILE A 38 36.44 -7.58 41.00
CA ILE A 38 36.43 -6.17 41.44
C ILE A 38 35.30 -5.91 42.45
N ARG A 39 34.08 -6.38 42.16
CA ARG A 39 32.92 -6.30 43.07
C ARG A 39 33.23 -6.86 44.43
N ARG A 40 33.81 -8.06 44.50
CA ARG A 40 34.17 -8.70 45.77
C ARG A 40 35.13 -7.85 46.60
N TYR A 41 36.16 -7.27 45.99
CA TYR A 41 37.10 -6.41 46.73
C TYR A 41 36.42 -5.14 47.23
N MET A 42 35.60 -4.49 46.40
CA MET A 42 34.86 -3.28 46.77
C MET A 42 33.88 -3.54 47.92
N GLU A 43 33.04 -4.57 47.79
CA GLU A 43 32.01 -4.91 48.78
C GLU A 43 32.62 -5.40 50.11
N GLN A 44 33.71 -6.18 50.08
CA GLN A 44 34.40 -6.58 51.31
C GLN A 44 35.04 -5.39 52.03
N GLY A 45 35.62 -4.44 51.29
CA GLY A 45 36.20 -3.23 51.87
C GLY A 45 35.10 -2.34 52.47
N GLN A 46 34.00 -2.17 51.72
CA GLN A 46 32.83 -1.43 52.15
C GLN A 46 32.19 -2.04 53.41
N GLY A 47 32.03 -3.37 53.45
CA GLY A 47 31.48 -4.07 54.62
C GLY A 47 32.32 -3.86 55.87
N LYS A 48 33.65 -3.92 55.75
CA LYS A 48 34.58 -3.63 56.87
C LYS A 48 34.53 -2.16 57.29
N TYR A 49 34.42 -1.24 56.33
CA TYR A 49 34.29 0.19 56.60
C TYR A 49 33.01 0.49 57.39
N VAL A 50 31.88 -0.06 56.97
CA VAL A 50 30.59 0.09 57.66
C VAL A 50 30.61 -0.54 59.05
N ALA A 51 31.39 -1.61 59.24
CA ALA A 51 31.62 -2.23 60.56
C ALA A 51 32.58 -1.43 61.46
N GLY A 52 33.14 -0.30 60.99
CA GLY A 52 34.10 0.53 61.74
C GLY A 52 35.53 -0.02 61.76
N ASP A 53 35.80 -1.16 61.11
CA ASP A 53 37.16 -1.71 60.97
C ASP A 53 37.89 -1.07 59.79
N TYR A 54 38.25 0.20 59.97
CA TYR A 54 38.90 1.01 58.95
C TYR A 54 40.29 0.46 58.55
N ALA A 55 41.00 -0.19 59.49
CA ALA A 55 42.31 -0.77 59.22
C ALA A 55 42.22 -1.99 58.29
N ALA A 56 41.25 -2.87 58.53
CA ALA A 56 41.02 -4.00 57.62
C ALA A 56 40.39 -3.56 56.31
N ALA A 57 39.56 -2.50 56.30
CA ALA A 57 39.00 -1.92 55.09
C ALA A 57 40.09 -1.32 54.18
N ALA A 58 41.01 -0.52 54.74
CA ALA A 58 42.13 0.06 53.99
C ALA A 58 42.96 -1.03 53.29
N LYS A 59 43.34 -2.07 54.03
CA LYS A 59 44.08 -3.23 53.47
C LYS A 59 43.30 -3.93 52.36
N GLN A 60 41.99 -4.06 52.51
CA GLN A 60 41.13 -4.69 51.51
C GLN A 60 41.10 -3.89 50.20
N PHE A 61 40.96 -2.56 50.30
CA PHE A 61 40.97 -1.69 49.13
C PHE A 61 42.35 -1.63 48.47
N GLU A 62 43.45 -1.59 49.23
CA GLU A 62 44.81 -1.70 48.69
C GLU A 62 45.07 -3.03 47.96
N ALA A 63 44.58 -4.14 48.53
CA ALA A 63 44.65 -5.45 47.87
C ALA A 63 43.81 -5.45 46.57
N GLY A 64 42.65 -4.80 46.60
CA GLY A 64 41.81 -4.56 45.43
C GLY A 64 42.57 -3.79 44.34
N TYR A 65 43.20 -2.67 44.69
CA TYR A 65 44.01 -1.86 43.77
C TYR A 65 45.18 -2.67 43.16
N THR A 66 45.85 -3.47 43.98
CA THR A 66 46.97 -4.32 43.53
C THR A 66 46.53 -5.33 42.48
N LYS A 67 45.29 -5.85 42.57
CA LYS A 67 44.73 -6.78 41.58
C LYS A 67 44.08 -6.06 40.40
N HIS A 68 43.50 -4.90 40.66
CA HIS A 68 42.67 -4.14 39.74
C HIS A 68 42.93 -2.65 39.97
N PRO A 69 43.81 -2.00 39.18
CA PRO A 69 44.35 -0.67 39.46
C PRO A 69 43.34 0.47 39.18
N TYR A 70 42.15 0.39 39.76
CA TYR A 70 41.09 1.39 39.69
C TYR A 70 41.28 2.46 40.77
N SER A 71 41.18 3.72 40.37
CA SER A 71 41.34 4.89 41.26
C SER A 71 40.39 4.84 42.47
N ALA A 72 39.16 4.33 42.31
CA ALA A 72 38.19 4.17 43.41
C ALA A 72 38.76 3.41 44.62
N PHE A 73 39.59 2.38 44.41
CA PHE A 73 40.23 1.65 45.50
C PHE A 73 41.21 2.53 46.30
N LEU A 74 41.97 3.39 45.63
CA LEU A 74 42.92 4.31 46.28
C LEU A 74 42.20 5.35 47.10
N PHE A 75 41.14 5.96 46.54
CA PHE A 75 40.34 6.93 47.28
C PHE A 75 39.75 6.29 48.56
N ASN A 76 39.16 5.10 48.42
CA ASN A 76 38.52 4.40 49.53
C ASN A 76 39.53 3.99 50.62
N ALA A 77 40.74 3.56 50.24
CA ALA A 77 41.83 3.34 51.19
C ALA A 77 42.25 4.64 51.91
N GLY A 78 42.34 5.76 51.18
CA GLY A 78 42.64 7.07 51.75
C GLY A 78 41.60 7.54 52.78
N VAL A 79 40.30 7.36 52.50
CA VAL A 79 39.21 7.64 53.45
C VAL A 79 39.37 6.79 54.71
N CYS A 80 39.68 5.50 54.57
CA CYS A 80 39.91 4.61 55.71
C CYS A 80 41.08 5.08 56.58
N TYR A 81 42.22 5.45 55.97
CA TYR A 81 43.37 5.96 56.73
C TYR A 81 43.10 7.30 57.39
N GLN A 82 42.32 8.18 56.76
CA GLN A 82 41.90 9.43 57.38
C GLN A 82 41.02 9.16 58.61
N LYS A 83 40.10 8.19 58.55
CA LYS A 83 39.28 7.77 59.71
C LYS A 83 40.10 7.15 60.85
N LEU A 84 41.29 6.63 60.55
CA LEU A 84 42.26 6.14 61.53
C LEU A 84 43.18 7.24 62.08
N ASP A 85 43.04 8.50 61.63
CA ASP A 85 43.96 9.62 61.86
C ASP A 85 45.40 9.35 61.38
N ASP A 86 45.60 8.38 60.45
CA ASP A 86 46.87 8.11 59.78
C ASP A 86 47.05 9.06 58.59
N LYS A 87 47.26 10.34 58.91
CA LYS A 87 47.41 11.43 57.93
C LYS A 87 48.48 11.16 56.86
N PRO A 88 49.68 10.59 57.19
CA PRO A 88 50.68 10.27 56.18
C PRO A 88 50.18 9.29 55.12
N LYS A 89 49.52 8.19 55.53
CA LYS A 89 49.00 7.21 54.58
C LYS A 89 47.79 7.73 53.82
N ALA A 90 46.90 8.48 54.47
CA ALA A 90 45.76 9.10 53.79
C ALA A 90 46.24 10.03 52.66
N LEU A 91 47.24 10.87 52.95
CA LEU A 91 47.85 11.78 51.98
C LEU A 91 48.49 11.01 50.81
N GLU A 92 49.22 9.94 51.09
CA GLU A 92 49.81 9.07 50.05
C GLU A 92 48.73 8.54 49.10
N LYS A 93 47.62 8.00 49.64
CA LYS A 93 46.57 7.41 48.82
C LYS A 93 45.79 8.43 48.00
N PHE A 94 45.50 9.61 48.55
CA PHE A 94 44.86 10.68 47.77
C PHE A 94 45.77 11.25 46.68
N LYS A 95 47.08 11.35 46.92
CA LYS A 95 48.05 11.71 45.86
C LYS A 95 48.12 10.65 44.77
N GLN A 96 48.14 9.37 45.13
CA GLN A 96 48.09 8.27 44.16
C GLN A 96 46.78 8.30 43.36
N TYR A 97 45.64 8.58 44.00
CA TYR A 97 44.35 8.72 43.34
C TYR A 97 44.40 9.75 42.20
N LEU A 98 44.86 10.98 42.49
CA LEU A 98 44.98 12.05 41.50
C LEU A 98 46.09 11.80 40.46
N SER A 99 47.08 10.97 40.79
CA SER A 99 48.10 10.55 39.82
C SER A 99 47.53 9.54 38.81
N VAL A 100 46.62 8.66 39.25
CA VAL A 100 46.01 7.64 38.39
C VAL A 100 44.87 8.23 37.57
N ASP A 101 44.07 9.12 38.18
CA ASP A 101 42.96 9.80 37.52
C ASP A 101 43.01 11.31 37.78
N PRO A 102 43.86 12.05 37.03
CA PRO A 102 43.97 13.51 37.17
C PRO A 102 42.69 14.27 36.81
N SER A 103 41.83 13.63 36.01
CA SER A 103 40.55 14.12 35.50
C SER A 103 39.35 13.60 36.28
N ALA A 104 39.57 12.99 37.45
CA ALA A 104 38.50 12.46 38.27
C ALA A 104 37.43 13.54 38.53
N PRO A 105 36.13 13.18 38.52
CA PRO A 105 35.03 14.13 38.73
C PRO A 105 35.13 14.99 39.99
N ASP A 106 35.81 14.48 41.01
CA ASP A 106 36.00 15.10 42.32
C ASP A 106 37.42 15.62 42.54
N ALA A 107 38.25 15.71 41.49
CA ALA A 107 39.67 16.01 41.61
C ALA A 107 39.97 17.30 42.39
N ASP A 108 39.19 18.36 42.18
CA ASP A 108 39.35 19.63 42.92
C ASP A 108 39.11 19.46 44.42
N LYS A 109 38.02 18.77 44.80
CA LYS A 109 37.73 18.45 46.21
C LYS A 109 38.84 17.59 46.83
N VAL A 110 39.43 16.67 46.07
CA VAL A 110 40.56 15.86 46.57
C VAL A 110 41.83 16.69 46.71
N ARG A 111 42.10 17.66 45.83
CA ARG A 111 43.23 18.61 45.99
C ARG A 111 43.07 19.45 47.25
N GLU A 112 41.87 19.96 47.51
CA GLU A 112 41.55 20.68 48.74
C GLU A 112 41.78 19.80 49.98
N ARG A 113 41.33 18.53 49.92
CA ARG A 113 41.56 17.55 51.00
C ARG A 113 43.04 17.27 51.24
N ILE A 114 43.82 17.10 50.18
CA ILE A 114 45.28 16.93 50.24
C ILE A 114 45.92 18.14 50.92
N ALA A 115 45.56 19.37 50.51
CA ALA A 115 46.08 20.59 51.11
C ALA A 115 45.73 20.71 52.60
N ALA A 116 44.51 20.33 52.99
CA ALA A 116 44.08 20.31 54.38
C ALA A 116 44.89 19.29 55.22
N LEU A 117 45.12 18.08 54.70
CA LEU A 117 45.93 17.07 55.35
C LEU A 117 47.39 17.51 55.49
N GLU A 118 47.97 18.15 54.47
CA GLU A 118 49.32 18.71 54.52
C GLU A 118 49.44 19.82 55.57
N ALA A 119 48.48 20.74 55.63
CA ALA A 119 48.44 21.80 56.64
C ALA A 119 48.33 21.23 58.06
N ALA A 120 47.50 20.21 58.26
CA ALA A 120 47.34 19.53 59.55
C ALA A 120 48.57 18.72 59.99
N MET A 121 49.49 18.40 59.07
CA MET A 121 50.79 17.77 59.36
C MET A 121 51.91 18.79 59.57
N GLY A 122 51.76 20.02 59.06
CA GLY A 122 52.73 21.11 59.21
C GLY A 122 52.60 21.92 60.51
N GLN A 123 51.48 21.79 61.25
CA GLN A 123 51.33 22.35 62.60
C GLN A 123 51.95 21.39 63.63
N ALA A 124 53.17 21.69 64.09
CA ALA A 124 53.76 21.04 65.27
C ALA A 124 53.07 21.54 66.55
N PRO A 125 52.83 20.68 67.57
CA PRO A 125 52.28 21.16 68.84
C PRO A 125 53.32 22.02 69.57
N PRO A 126 52.92 23.13 70.23
CA PRO A 126 53.85 23.90 71.06
C PRO A 126 54.27 23.07 72.29
N PRO A 127 55.50 23.26 72.82
CA PRO A 127 55.94 22.59 74.04
C PRO A 127 55.21 23.16 75.26
N VAL A 128 54.90 22.26 76.19
CA VAL A 128 54.38 22.57 77.53
C VAL A 128 55.30 23.53 78.29
N SER A 129 54.72 24.62 78.81
CA SER A 129 55.27 25.40 79.93
C SER A 129 54.16 25.70 80.93
N ASP A 130 54.38 25.23 82.17
CA ASP A 130 53.68 25.63 83.39
C ASP A 130 53.61 27.16 83.55
N ALA A 131 52.42 27.69 83.86
CA ALA A 131 52.17 28.70 84.90
C ALA A 131 50.72 29.24 84.83
N GLY A 132 50.06 29.30 85.99
CA GLY A 132 49.17 30.41 86.33
C GLY A 132 47.67 30.09 86.46
N VAL A 133 47.22 30.04 87.70
CA VAL A 133 45.83 29.95 88.19
C VAL A 133 45.12 31.32 88.13
N GLU A 134 43.80 31.32 87.88
CA GLU A 134 42.71 32.13 88.50
C GLU A 134 41.41 31.88 87.68
N ASP A 135 40.42 31.10 88.16
CA ASP A 135 39.27 31.50 89.02
C ASP A 135 38.35 32.53 88.30
N ALA A 136 37.01 32.43 88.16
CA ALA A 136 35.92 31.65 88.73
C ALA A 136 34.71 31.72 87.77
N GLY A 137 33.68 30.88 87.95
CA GLY A 137 32.31 31.21 87.49
C GLY A 137 31.40 30.06 87.06
N ASP A 138 30.82 29.39 88.06
CA ASP A 138 29.53 28.66 88.15
C ASP A 138 28.60 28.53 86.92
N ALA A 139 28.20 27.30 86.61
CA ALA A 139 26.85 26.69 86.81
C ALA A 139 25.81 27.10 85.75
N ASP A 140 25.18 26.16 85.04
CA ASP A 140 24.00 25.47 85.57
C ASP A 140 23.70 24.17 84.80
N ALA A 141 23.24 23.16 85.53
CA ALA A 141 22.83 21.85 85.07
C ALA A 141 21.31 21.78 85.07
N GLY A 142 20.73 21.42 83.93
CA GLY A 142 19.30 21.09 83.82
C GLY A 142 19.12 19.69 83.24
N ASP A 143 19.05 18.70 84.14
CA ASP A 143 18.53 17.36 83.89
C ASP A 143 17.00 17.37 84.08
N ALA A 144 16.26 16.71 83.18
CA ALA A 144 15.15 15.81 83.53
C ALA A 144 14.39 15.30 82.28
N GLY A 145 14.35 13.99 82.12
CA GLY A 145 13.05 13.27 82.09
C GLY A 145 12.35 13.00 80.75
N VAL A 146 12.63 11.79 80.24
CA VAL A 146 11.86 10.90 79.32
C VAL A 146 10.33 10.78 79.60
N PRO A 147 9.46 10.33 78.65
CA PRO A 147 9.55 8.98 78.06
C PRO A 147 9.13 8.77 76.59
N ALA A 148 9.52 7.59 76.10
CA ALA A 148 9.30 7.02 74.79
C ALA A 148 7.86 6.50 74.58
N GLU A 149 7.37 6.57 73.34
CA GLU A 149 6.38 5.64 72.79
C GLU A 149 6.63 5.38 71.29
N ALA A 150 6.33 4.16 70.86
CA ALA A 150 6.89 3.46 69.72
C ALA A 150 6.26 3.79 68.35
N GLY A 151 7.09 3.72 67.30
CA GLY A 151 6.69 3.64 65.90
C GLY A 151 7.76 2.93 65.06
N ALA A 152 7.35 1.93 64.28
CA ALA A 152 8.17 1.01 63.48
C ALA A 152 9.12 1.70 62.47
N PRO A 153 10.21 1.03 62.02
CA PRO A 153 11.26 1.66 61.22
C PRO A 153 10.80 1.96 59.80
N THR A 154 10.73 3.24 59.46
CA THR A 154 10.84 3.72 58.09
C THR A 154 12.30 3.52 57.61
N PRO A 155 12.53 3.17 56.33
CA PRO A 155 13.88 3.17 55.78
C PRO A 155 14.46 4.59 55.91
N PRO A 156 15.72 4.75 56.36
CA PRO A 156 16.25 6.07 56.64
C PRO A 156 16.30 6.89 55.35
N THR A 157 15.55 8.00 55.37
CA THR A 157 15.73 9.16 54.51
C THR A 157 17.21 9.49 54.43
N ALA A 158 17.74 9.56 53.21
CA ALA A 158 19.11 9.98 52.94
C ALA A 158 19.32 11.37 53.53
N VAL A 159 20.04 11.42 54.66
CA VAL A 159 20.68 12.64 55.14
C VAL A 159 21.75 13.03 54.11
N PRO A 160 21.96 14.32 53.82
CA PRO A 160 23.11 14.76 53.04
C PRO A 160 24.35 14.50 53.88
N VAL A 161 24.95 13.32 53.70
CA VAL A 161 26.24 12.96 54.29
C VAL A 161 27.27 13.92 53.69
N ASP A 162 28.07 14.55 54.54
CA ASP A 162 29.24 15.32 54.14
C ASP A 162 30.03 14.52 53.09
N ASP A 163 30.04 15.02 51.85
CA ASP A 163 30.51 14.34 50.63
C ASP A 163 32.01 13.97 50.70
N GLN A 164 32.70 14.48 51.73
CA GLN A 164 34.13 14.24 51.98
C GLN A 164 34.42 12.83 52.53
N ASP A 165 33.52 12.19 53.26
CA ASP A 165 33.78 10.88 53.90
C ASP A 165 33.08 9.69 53.22
N ALA A 166 32.35 9.96 52.13
CA ALA A 166 31.65 8.94 51.38
C ALA A 166 32.61 8.11 50.52
N MET A 167 32.48 6.78 50.59
CA MET A 167 33.23 5.87 49.73
C MET A 167 32.82 6.05 48.26
N ARG A 168 33.81 6.03 47.38
CA ARG A 168 33.60 6.06 45.93
C ARG A 168 33.21 4.68 45.43
N SER A 169 32.40 4.70 44.39
CA SER A 169 31.94 3.53 43.66
C SER A 169 32.53 3.53 42.26
N LEU A 170 32.75 2.34 41.72
CA LEU A 170 33.23 2.18 40.35
C LEU A 170 32.03 2.02 39.42
N VAL A 171 31.88 2.93 38.45
CA VAL A 171 30.90 2.79 37.37
C VAL A 171 31.63 2.40 36.09
N VAL A 172 31.26 1.25 35.54
CA VAL A 172 31.80 0.72 34.28
C VAL A 172 30.72 0.80 33.21
N VAL A 173 30.97 1.57 32.15
CA VAL A 173 30.07 1.75 31.01
C VAL A 173 30.65 1.07 29.78
N GLU A 174 29.94 0.08 29.24
CA GLU A 174 30.31 -0.64 28.02
C GLU A 174 29.24 -0.47 26.94
N THR A 175 29.66 -0.46 25.68
CA THR A 175 28.75 -0.33 24.54
C THR A 175 28.98 -1.43 23.51
N GLU A 176 27.92 -1.83 22.85
CA GLU A 176 27.94 -2.71 21.68
C GLU A 176 27.29 -1.97 20.49
N PRO A 177 28.06 -1.56 19.47
CA PRO A 177 29.52 -1.74 19.29
C PRO A 177 30.37 -0.90 20.26
N SER A 178 31.61 -1.32 20.49
CA SER A 178 32.56 -0.66 21.39
C SER A 178 33.07 0.67 20.85
N GLY A 179 33.45 1.60 21.74
CA GLY A 179 34.09 2.87 21.39
C GLY A 179 33.13 4.07 21.30
N ALA A 180 31.86 3.91 21.66
CA ALA A 180 30.88 4.99 21.61
C ALA A 180 31.22 6.11 22.61
N PRO A 181 31.00 7.40 22.27
CA PRO A 181 31.19 8.50 23.22
C PRO A 181 30.20 8.40 24.39
N VAL A 182 30.70 8.63 25.60
CA VAL A 182 29.94 8.53 26.85
C VAL A 182 30.09 9.83 27.63
N LYS A 183 28.96 10.37 28.10
CA LYS A 183 28.90 11.48 29.04
C LYS A 183 28.11 11.09 30.28
N LEU A 184 28.59 11.49 31.46
CA LEU A 184 27.85 11.33 32.71
C LEU A 184 27.53 12.70 33.29
N TYR A 185 26.30 12.81 33.79
CA TYR A 185 25.80 14.00 34.45
C TYR A 185 25.43 13.66 35.89
N ALA A 186 25.96 14.40 36.87
CA ALA A 186 25.57 14.29 38.26
C ALA A 186 24.44 15.26 38.57
N ARG A 187 23.43 14.81 39.31
CA ARG A 187 22.37 15.67 39.81
C ARG A 187 22.89 16.46 41.02
N THR A 188 22.90 17.78 40.93
CA THR A 188 23.45 18.67 41.98
C THR A 188 22.39 19.28 42.88
N GLN A 189 21.11 19.20 42.48
CA GLN A 189 19.98 19.69 43.26
C GLN A 189 18.88 18.63 43.32
N ASP A 190 18.38 18.34 44.53
CA ASP A 190 17.33 17.32 44.72
C ASP A 190 15.98 17.71 44.09
N THR A 191 15.75 19.00 43.86
CA THR A 191 14.58 19.55 43.19
C THR A 191 14.75 19.67 41.67
N ALA A 192 15.91 19.28 41.10
CA ALA A 192 16.17 19.40 39.67
C ALA A 192 15.18 18.56 38.85
N PRO A 193 14.67 19.05 37.70
CA PRO A 193 13.87 18.24 36.79
C PRO A 193 14.60 16.98 36.29
N GLU A 194 13.83 16.01 35.76
CA GLU A 194 14.43 14.86 35.07
C GLU A 194 15.30 15.30 33.89
N PHE A 195 16.39 14.57 33.66
CA PHE A 195 17.34 14.88 32.62
C PHE A 195 16.74 14.67 31.22
N LYS A 196 16.98 15.63 30.32
CA LYS A 196 16.54 15.61 28.92
C LYS A 196 17.71 15.88 27.98
N VAL A 197 18.03 14.93 27.10
CA VAL A 197 19.13 15.06 26.14
C VAL A 197 18.89 16.23 25.18
N GLY A 198 19.91 17.07 25.01
CA GLY A 198 19.87 18.24 24.12
C GLY A 198 19.30 19.51 24.76
N GLU A 199 18.87 19.47 26.03
CA GLU A 199 18.43 20.64 26.79
C GLU A 199 19.52 21.14 27.75
N ALA A 200 19.31 22.33 28.35
CA ALA A 200 20.26 22.94 29.27
C ALA A 200 20.36 22.24 30.65
N ASN A 201 19.36 21.43 31.03
CA ASN A 201 19.31 20.63 32.27
C ASN A 201 19.81 21.36 33.55
N PRO A 202 19.12 22.41 34.01
CA PRO A 202 19.48 23.08 35.26
C PRO A 202 19.41 22.10 36.45
N GLY A 203 20.42 22.14 37.32
CA GLY A 203 20.57 21.19 38.43
C GLY A 203 21.26 19.88 38.08
N TRP A 204 21.83 19.78 36.87
CA TRP A 204 22.72 18.72 36.43
C TRP A 204 24.08 19.29 36.03
N GLN A 205 25.16 18.57 36.35
CA GLN A 205 26.52 18.96 36.01
C GLN A 205 27.21 17.81 35.26
N GLU A 206 27.85 18.10 34.13
CA GLU A 206 28.70 17.12 33.44
C GLU A 206 29.90 16.80 34.33
N VAL A 207 30.06 15.52 34.65
CA VAL A 207 31.13 15.02 35.53
C VAL A 207 32.12 14.14 34.80
N PHE A 208 31.75 13.57 33.66
CA PHE A 208 32.65 12.76 32.84
C PHE A 208 32.30 12.90 31.36
N ASN A 209 33.33 12.90 30.52
CA ASN A 209 33.23 12.92 29.07
C ASN A 209 34.37 12.10 28.46
N GLY A 210 34.02 11.00 27.79
CA GLY A 210 35.00 10.04 27.28
C GLY A 210 34.39 9.05 26.28
N ARG A 211 34.96 7.85 26.20
CA ARG A 211 34.47 6.76 25.31
C ARG A 211 34.37 5.45 26.07
N ALA A 212 33.43 4.60 25.66
CA ALA A 212 33.29 3.25 26.16
C ALA A 212 34.38 2.30 25.62
N PRO A 213 34.89 1.33 26.40
CA PRO A 213 34.58 1.13 27.82
C PRO A 213 35.11 2.27 28.69
N ALA A 214 34.24 2.84 29.54
CA ALA A 214 34.59 3.92 30.45
C ALA A 214 34.50 3.41 31.89
N GLU A 215 35.49 3.77 32.70
CA GLU A 215 35.64 3.32 34.09
C GLU A 215 35.78 4.58 34.95
N VAL A 216 34.77 4.89 35.76
CA VAL A 216 34.67 6.18 36.45
C VAL A 216 34.45 5.97 37.95
N ALA A 217 35.28 6.59 38.78
CA ALA A 217 35.09 6.64 40.23
C ALA A 217 34.07 7.75 40.57
N LEU A 218 32.92 7.39 41.13
CA LEU A 218 31.83 8.31 41.43
C LEU A 218 31.48 8.32 42.91
N ALA A 219 31.02 9.48 43.39
CA ALA A 219 30.42 9.66 44.70
C ALA A 219 29.06 8.96 44.80
N VAL A 220 28.51 8.91 46.02
CA VAL A 220 27.10 8.56 46.20
C VAL A 220 26.23 9.65 45.58
N GLY A 221 25.22 9.27 44.79
CA GLY A 221 24.34 10.24 44.15
C GLY A 221 23.56 9.69 42.96
N ARG A 222 22.70 10.54 42.40
CA ARG A 222 21.93 10.23 41.19
C ARG A 222 22.66 10.78 39.96
N TYR A 223 22.87 9.91 38.97
CA TYR A 223 23.57 10.23 37.74
C TYR A 223 22.72 9.88 36.52
N HIS A 224 23.02 10.53 35.40
CA HIS A 224 22.46 10.22 34.10
C HIS A 224 23.59 9.92 33.11
N ILE A 225 23.55 8.72 32.52
CA ILE A 225 24.52 8.27 31.52
C ILE A 225 23.92 8.56 30.16
N VAL A 226 24.67 9.25 29.29
CA VAL A 226 24.31 9.50 27.90
C VAL A 226 25.38 8.90 27.00
N ILE A 227 24.97 7.95 26.17
CA ILE A 227 25.78 7.44 25.07
C ILE A 227 25.36 8.20 23.82
N GLU A 228 26.26 9.04 23.34
CA GLU A 228 25.98 9.90 22.19
C GLU A 228 25.86 9.09 20.90
N LYS A 229 25.32 9.73 19.86
CA LYS A 229 25.21 9.13 18.53
C LYS A 229 26.56 8.62 18.07
N PHE A 230 26.64 7.32 17.79
CA PHE A 230 27.89 6.67 17.41
C PHE A 230 27.72 5.96 16.08
N ARG A 231 28.38 6.47 15.03
CA ARG A 231 28.22 5.99 13.65
C ARG A 231 26.73 6.03 13.24
N ASP A 232 26.19 4.90 12.83
CA ASP A 232 24.81 4.61 12.40
C ASP A 232 23.88 4.17 13.55
N PHE A 233 24.36 4.23 14.80
CA PHE A 233 23.60 3.89 16.00
C PHE A 233 22.96 5.11 16.67
N ASN A 234 21.76 4.93 17.19
CA ASN A 234 21.00 5.94 17.92
C ASN A 234 21.59 6.21 19.31
N ILE A 235 21.24 7.37 19.87
CA ILE A 235 21.55 7.75 21.24
C ILE A 235 20.91 6.75 22.20
N SER A 236 21.63 6.38 23.26
CA SER A 236 21.10 5.60 24.38
C SER A 236 21.37 6.35 25.68
N GLN A 237 20.45 6.30 26.63
CA GLN A 237 20.60 7.01 27.90
C GLN A 237 19.92 6.25 29.03
N THR A 238 20.40 6.43 30.27
CA THR A 238 19.77 5.85 31.44
C THR A 238 20.11 6.64 32.71
N ALA A 239 19.21 6.62 33.68
CA ALA A 239 19.47 7.14 35.01
C ALA A 239 19.98 6.01 35.92
N ILE A 240 20.91 6.33 36.80
CA ILE A 240 21.51 5.40 37.77
C ILE A 240 21.64 6.07 39.13
N ASP A 241 21.25 5.35 40.17
CA ASP A 241 21.47 5.73 41.55
C ASP A 241 22.71 4.99 42.08
N VAL A 242 23.79 5.73 42.32
CA VAL A 242 25.09 5.20 42.74
C VAL A 242 25.13 5.14 44.27
N SER A 243 25.13 3.94 44.83
CA SER A 243 25.37 3.69 46.27
C SER A 243 26.87 3.61 46.57
N PRO A 244 27.33 3.95 47.79
CA PRO A 244 28.76 4.02 48.13
C PRO A 244 29.43 2.63 48.22
N GLY A 245 30.67 2.53 47.73
CA GLY A 245 31.50 1.31 47.83
C GLY A 245 31.04 0.12 46.96
N HIS A 246 30.25 0.37 45.91
CA HIS A 246 29.75 -0.67 45.00
C HIS A 246 30.36 -0.54 43.60
N VAL A 247 30.17 -1.59 42.78
CA VAL A 247 30.51 -1.56 41.35
C VAL A 247 29.24 -1.65 40.52
N HIS A 248 28.98 -0.60 39.74
CA HIS A 248 27.87 -0.55 38.81
C HIS A 248 28.37 -0.85 37.41
N HIS A 249 27.75 -1.79 36.72
CA HIS A 249 28.10 -2.15 35.34
C HIS A 249 26.91 -1.89 34.43
N PHE A 250 27.07 -0.92 33.53
CA PHE A 250 26.08 -0.59 32.54
C PHE A 250 26.57 -1.04 31.17
N LYS A 251 25.91 -2.05 30.61
CA LYS A 251 26.13 -2.51 29.23
C LYS A 251 24.99 -2.02 28.34
N ALA A 252 25.32 -1.17 27.37
CA ALA A 252 24.36 -0.65 26.40
C ALA A 252 24.53 -1.30 25.03
N ASN A 253 23.49 -2.00 24.58
CA ASN A 253 23.41 -2.47 23.20
C ASN A 253 22.73 -1.37 22.38
N LEU A 254 23.49 -0.71 21.51
CA LEU A 254 22.97 0.41 20.75
C LEU A 254 22.06 -0.08 19.62
N SER A 255 20.94 0.61 19.39
CA SER A 255 20.06 0.33 18.25
C SER A 255 20.51 1.12 17.02
N GLN A 256 20.66 0.46 15.87
CA GLN A 256 20.85 1.17 14.59
C GLN A 256 19.51 1.78 14.14
N GLY A 257 19.55 2.94 13.49
CA GLY A 257 18.35 3.61 12.96
C GLY A 257 17.63 2.83 11.87
N ALA A 258 16.51 3.37 11.35
CA ALA A 258 15.81 2.79 10.21
C ALA A 258 16.72 2.79 8.98
N PHE A 259 17.25 1.62 8.63
CA PHE A 259 18.04 1.43 7.43
C PHE A 259 17.18 1.67 6.20
N MET A 260 17.64 2.52 5.29
CA MET A 260 16.99 2.74 4.01
C MET A 260 17.64 1.87 2.94
N ALA A 261 16.85 1.47 1.96
CA ALA A 261 17.27 0.76 0.77
C ALA A 261 16.51 1.32 -0.43
N PHE A 262 17.05 1.22 -1.63
CA PHE A 262 16.37 1.72 -2.82
C PHE A 262 15.62 0.56 -3.49
N LEU A 263 14.29 0.68 -3.59
CA LEU A 263 13.46 -0.30 -4.28
C LEU A 263 12.95 0.30 -5.57
N ARG A 264 13.27 -0.33 -6.70
CA ARG A 264 12.71 -0.02 -8.02
C ARG A 264 11.78 -1.14 -8.46
N LEU A 265 10.55 -0.78 -8.84
CA LEU A 265 9.55 -1.70 -9.34
C LEU A 265 9.25 -1.41 -10.82
N SER A 266 9.31 -2.46 -11.64
CA SER A 266 8.96 -2.46 -13.05
C SER A 266 7.90 -3.53 -13.33
N ALA A 267 7.04 -3.31 -14.32
CA ALA A 267 6.05 -4.29 -14.75
C ALA A 267 5.94 -4.36 -16.28
N ASN A 268 5.40 -5.48 -16.80
CA ASN A 268 5.07 -5.64 -18.21
C ASN A 268 4.01 -4.64 -18.74
N VAL A 269 3.35 -3.91 -17.84
CA VAL A 269 2.40 -2.83 -18.16
C VAL A 269 2.92 -1.53 -17.57
N ARG A 270 2.99 -0.48 -18.40
CA ARG A 270 3.39 0.86 -17.97
C ARG A 270 2.22 1.58 -17.31
N GLY A 271 2.50 2.31 -16.23
CA GLY A 271 1.50 3.10 -15.51
C GLY A 271 0.57 2.27 -14.62
N ALA A 272 0.97 1.04 -14.27
CA ALA A 272 0.29 0.22 -13.27
C ALA A 272 0.50 0.83 -11.88
N TYR A 273 -0.55 0.85 -11.06
CA TYR A 273 -0.54 1.39 -9.72
C TYR A 273 0.18 0.46 -8.76
N ILE A 274 1.01 1.04 -7.90
CA ILE A 274 1.83 0.30 -6.93
C ILE A 274 1.42 0.75 -5.55
N TYR A 275 1.17 -0.22 -4.67
CA TYR A 275 0.93 -0.01 -3.25
C TYR A 275 1.98 -0.77 -2.46
N LEU A 276 2.69 -0.06 -1.59
CA LEU A 276 3.73 -0.62 -0.72
C LEU A 276 3.19 -0.72 0.71
N ASP A 277 3.25 -1.91 1.28
CA ASP A 277 2.78 -2.27 2.63
C ASP A 277 1.33 -1.90 2.94
N ASP A 278 0.52 -1.70 1.90
CA ASP A 278 -0.89 -1.35 2.02
C ASP A 278 -1.76 -2.14 1.04
N LYS A 279 -2.09 -3.36 1.43
CA LYS A 279 -3.03 -4.20 0.65
C LYS A 279 -4.44 -3.64 0.58
N LYS A 280 -4.83 -2.82 1.57
CA LYS A 280 -6.20 -2.29 1.67
C LYS A 280 -6.39 -1.01 0.86
N LYS A 281 -5.30 -0.43 0.33
CA LYS A 281 -5.30 0.83 -0.43
C LYS A 281 -5.90 1.98 0.38
N ALA A 282 -5.63 1.99 1.68
CA ALA A 282 -6.07 3.06 2.58
C ALA A 282 -5.28 4.36 2.34
N LYS A 283 -4.05 4.24 1.85
CA LYS A 283 -3.16 5.33 1.46
C LYS A 283 -3.18 5.51 -0.07
N PRO A 284 -2.77 6.70 -0.56
CA PRO A 284 -2.47 6.89 -1.98
C PRO A 284 -1.49 5.84 -2.50
N GLU A 285 -1.52 5.55 -3.80
CA GLU A 285 -0.51 4.72 -4.41
C GLU A 285 0.90 5.23 -4.10
N TRP A 286 1.83 4.30 -3.88
CA TRP A 286 3.25 4.60 -3.73
C TRP A 286 3.82 5.19 -5.04
N GLY A 287 3.37 4.68 -6.18
CA GLY A 287 3.75 5.21 -7.49
C GLY A 287 3.11 4.46 -8.64
N THR A 288 3.58 4.72 -9.87
CA THR A 288 3.15 3.99 -11.07
C THR A 288 4.34 3.46 -11.87
N THR A 289 4.22 2.24 -12.41
CA THR A 289 5.34 1.56 -13.07
C THR A 289 5.86 2.29 -14.33
N PRO A 290 7.20 2.32 -14.55
CA PRO A 290 8.25 1.98 -13.59
C PRO A 290 8.41 3.08 -12.51
N TYR A 291 8.62 2.69 -11.27
CA TYR A 291 8.79 3.61 -10.14
C TYR A 291 9.91 3.13 -9.21
N GLY A 292 10.59 4.05 -8.52
CA GLY A 292 11.54 3.67 -7.48
C GLY A 292 11.82 4.78 -6.50
N GLU A 293 11.99 4.41 -5.24
CA GLU A 293 12.20 5.33 -4.12
C GLU A 293 12.97 4.62 -2.98
N LEU A 294 13.43 5.38 -1.99
CA LEU A 294 13.99 4.84 -0.76
C LEU A 294 12.86 4.28 0.12
N VAL A 295 13.03 3.04 0.56
CA VAL A 295 12.13 2.31 1.46
C VAL A 295 12.92 1.81 2.67
N SER A 296 12.25 1.41 3.75
CA SER A 296 12.94 0.74 4.86
C SER A 296 13.59 -0.58 4.41
N ALA A 297 14.68 -1.00 5.05
CA ALA A 297 15.20 -2.35 4.86
C ALA A 297 14.29 -3.34 5.60
N GLY A 298 14.07 -4.52 5.01
CA GLY A 298 13.23 -5.57 5.57
C GLY A 298 12.30 -6.20 4.55
N ASP A 299 11.26 -6.88 5.05
CA ASP A 299 10.22 -7.48 4.24
C ASP A 299 9.14 -6.45 3.91
N HIS A 300 8.90 -6.27 2.63
CA HIS A 300 7.87 -5.41 2.08
C HIS A 300 6.82 -6.22 1.33
N GLU A 301 5.57 -5.76 1.42
CA GLU A 301 4.44 -6.32 0.71
C GLU A 301 4.03 -5.38 -0.42
N VAL A 302 4.17 -5.82 -1.67
CA VAL A 302 3.88 -5.01 -2.85
C VAL A 302 2.61 -5.52 -3.53
N LEU A 303 1.63 -4.64 -3.69
CA LEU A 303 0.46 -4.85 -4.52
C LEU A 303 0.60 -4.02 -5.80
N VAL A 304 0.47 -4.67 -6.95
CA VAL A 304 0.56 -4.04 -8.26
C VAL A 304 -0.72 -4.31 -9.03
N GLU A 305 -1.33 -3.27 -9.58
CA GLU A 305 -2.58 -3.38 -10.32
C GLU A 305 -2.66 -2.47 -11.55
N ALA A 306 -3.36 -2.94 -12.57
CA ALA A 306 -3.63 -2.17 -13.78
C ALA A 306 -5.03 -2.51 -14.32
N PRO A 307 -5.74 -1.56 -14.96
CA PRO A 307 -7.02 -1.84 -15.62
C PRO A 307 -6.89 -2.96 -16.65
N GLY A 308 -7.77 -3.96 -16.58
CA GLY A 308 -7.73 -5.14 -17.47
C GLY A 308 -6.77 -6.25 -17.02
N PHE A 309 -6.11 -6.10 -15.87
CA PHE A 309 -5.19 -7.09 -15.31
C PHE A 309 -5.64 -7.57 -13.93
N GLN A 310 -5.30 -8.81 -13.61
CA GLN A 310 -5.46 -9.37 -12.27
C GLN A 310 -4.46 -8.66 -11.33
N PRO A 311 -4.89 -8.22 -10.14
CA PRO A 311 -3.99 -7.63 -9.15
C PRO A 311 -2.96 -8.68 -8.72
N LEU A 312 -1.69 -8.29 -8.69
CA LEU A 312 -0.61 -9.15 -8.23
C LEU A 312 -0.15 -8.70 -6.86
N PHE A 313 -0.15 -9.65 -5.93
CA PHE A 313 0.41 -9.48 -4.60
C PHE A 313 1.73 -10.25 -4.48
N THR A 314 2.81 -9.57 -4.12
CA THR A 314 4.13 -10.18 -3.95
C THR A 314 4.84 -9.67 -2.69
N LYS A 315 5.74 -10.47 -2.15
CA LYS A 315 6.61 -10.08 -1.04
C LYS A 315 8.02 -9.89 -1.54
N VAL A 316 8.70 -8.85 -1.08
CA VAL A 316 10.08 -8.56 -1.43
C VAL A 316 10.88 -8.26 -0.16
N ARG A 317 12.00 -8.95 0.01
CA ARG A 317 12.97 -8.62 1.05
C ARG A 317 14.02 -7.71 0.46
N VAL A 318 14.25 -6.57 1.09
CA VAL A 318 15.27 -5.60 0.70
C VAL A 318 16.28 -5.46 1.83
N ASN A 319 17.56 -5.73 1.55
CA ASN A 319 18.62 -5.61 2.55
C ASN A 319 19.07 -4.14 2.71
N HIS A 320 19.71 -3.84 3.84
CA HIS A 320 20.22 -2.50 4.11
C HIS A 320 21.21 -2.04 3.03
N GLY A 321 20.97 -0.83 2.47
CA GLY A 321 21.81 -0.24 1.43
C GLY A 321 21.70 -0.93 0.07
N GLU A 322 20.86 -1.97 -0.06
CA GLU A 322 20.63 -2.66 -1.33
C GLU A 322 19.87 -1.74 -2.29
N GLN A 323 20.27 -1.78 -3.57
CA GLN A 323 19.44 -1.32 -4.66
C GLN A 323 18.75 -2.55 -5.25
N LYS A 324 17.47 -2.73 -4.92
CA LYS A 324 16.67 -3.86 -5.39
C LYS A 324 15.83 -3.45 -6.58
N GLU A 325 15.95 -4.17 -7.69
CA GLU A 325 14.99 -4.09 -8.79
C GLU A 325 14.07 -5.30 -8.75
N LEU A 326 12.77 -5.04 -8.74
CA LEU A 326 11.71 -6.04 -8.74
C LEU A 326 10.89 -5.88 -10.02
N GLU A 327 11.02 -6.86 -10.92
CA GLU A 327 10.22 -6.97 -12.13
C GLU A 327 9.03 -7.90 -11.89
N VAL A 328 7.82 -7.41 -12.19
CA VAL A 328 6.59 -8.20 -12.06
C VAL A 328 5.86 -8.36 -13.40
N THR A 329 5.19 -9.50 -13.56
CA THR A 329 4.37 -9.77 -14.75
C THR A 329 2.91 -9.89 -14.34
N LEU A 330 2.11 -8.87 -14.70
CA LEU A 330 0.67 -8.89 -14.52
C LEU A 330 0.00 -9.73 -15.61
N LYS A 331 -0.96 -10.57 -15.20
CA LYS A 331 -1.78 -11.38 -16.10
C LYS A 331 -3.09 -10.66 -16.40
N ARG A 332 -3.55 -10.69 -17.64
CA ARG A 332 -4.85 -10.11 -18.02
C ARG A 332 -6.01 -10.90 -17.38
N VAL A 333 -7.11 -10.22 -17.10
CA VAL A 333 -8.35 -10.89 -16.65
C VAL A 333 -8.94 -11.77 -17.76
N ASP A 334 -9.67 -12.83 -17.37
CA ASP A 334 -10.23 -13.80 -18.32
C ASP A 334 -11.59 -13.39 -18.91
N TYR A 335 -11.93 -12.10 -18.83
CA TYR A 335 -13.11 -11.49 -19.44
C TYR A 335 -12.73 -10.24 -20.22
N GLY A 336 -13.61 -9.80 -21.11
CA GLY A 336 -13.48 -8.55 -21.85
C GLY A 336 -14.83 -7.84 -21.97
N TYR A 337 -14.84 -6.74 -22.71
CA TYR A 337 -16.08 -6.06 -23.08
C TYR A 337 -16.25 -6.05 -24.60
N VAL A 338 -17.48 -6.18 -25.06
CA VAL A 338 -17.85 -5.91 -26.45
C VAL A 338 -18.60 -4.58 -26.46
N ARG A 339 -18.07 -3.59 -27.17
CA ARG A 339 -18.68 -2.27 -27.31
C ARG A 339 -19.35 -2.20 -28.68
N ILE A 340 -20.67 -2.12 -28.70
CA ILE A 340 -21.47 -2.34 -29.92
C ILE A 340 -22.27 -1.09 -30.24
N ASP A 341 -22.18 -0.65 -31.49
CA ASP A 341 -23.09 0.31 -32.12
C ASP A 341 -23.50 -0.19 -33.51
N ALA A 342 -24.43 0.51 -34.18
CA ALA A 342 -24.93 0.09 -35.49
C ALA A 342 -25.38 1.26 -36.37
N ASN A 343 -25.59 0.97 -37.66
CA ASN A 343 -26.21 1.90 -38.61
C ASN A 343 -27.75 1.96 -38.50
N ALA A 344 -28.37 1.11 -37.68
CA ALA A 344 -29.81 1.02 -37.49
C ALA A 344 -30.29 1.93 -36.32
N PRO A 345 -31.56 2.41 -36.34
CA PRO A 345 -32.07 3.30 -35.30
C PRO A 345 -32.15 2.61 -33.93
N ASP A 346 -32.48 1.33 -33.90
CA ASP A 346 -32.52 0.48 -32.72
C ASP A 346 -32.07 -0.94 -33.08
N ILE A 347 -31.30 -1.55 -32.18
CA ILE A 347 -30.84 -2.94 -32.31
C ILE A 347 -31.04 -3.69 -31.00
N ARG A 348 -31.38 -4.97 -31.09
CA ARG A 348 -31.35 -5.93 -30.00
C ARG A 348 -30.10 -6.78 -30.15
N VAL A 349 -29.33 -6.91 -29.07
CA VAL A 349 -28.06 -7.64 -29.07
C VAL A 349 -28.19 -8.86 -28.17
N ALA A 350 -27.73 -10.00 -28.66
CA ALA A 350 -27.56 -11.22 -27.89
C ALA A 350 -26.14 -11.78 -28.07
N ILE A 351 -25.58 -12.34 -27.00
CA ILE A 351 -24.31 -13.05 -27.00
C ILE A 351 -24.58 -14.48 -26.51
N ASP A 352 -24.19 -15.48 -27.30
CA ASP A 352 -24.48 -16.90 -27.08
C ASP A 352 -25.96 -17.16 -26.80
N GLU A 353 -26.83 -16.62 -27.66
CA GLU A 353 -28.30 -16.72 -27.58
C GLU A 353 -28.93 -16.02 -26.36
N LYS A 354 -28.12 -15.49 -25.45
CA LYS A 354 -28.60 -14.73 -24.29
C LYS A 354 -28.78 -13.26 -24.67
N PRO A 355 -29.98 -12.67 -24.52
CA PRO A 355 -30.18 -11.25 -24.76
C PRO A 355 -29.40 -10.43 -23.72
N VAL A 356 -28.56 -9.52 -24.20
CA VAL A 356 -27.67 -8.70 -23.35
C VAL A 356 -28.12 -7.25 -23.24
N GLY A 357 -28.83 -6.74 -24.25
CA GLY A 357 -29.35 -5.38 -24.20
C GLY A 357 -29.90 -4.87 -25.54
N VAL A 358 -30.32 -3.61 -25.51
CA VAL A 358 -30.80 -2.87 -26.67
C VAL A 358 -29.95 -1.61 -26.78
N TRP A 359 -29.55 -1.26 -28.00
CA TRP A 359 -28.87 0.00 -28.29
C TRP A 359 -29.72 0.85 -29.23
N ARG A 360 -29.69 2.17 -29.05
CA ARG A 360 -30.40 3.12 -29.89
C ARG A 360 -29.45 4.17 -30.45
N SER A 361 -29.71 4.57 -31.70
CA SER A 361 -28.94 5.60 -32.38
C SER A 361 -28.96 6.92 -31.60
N GLY A 362 -27.77 7.45 -31.31
CA GLY A 362 -27.56 8.67 -30.52
C GLY A 362 -27.24 8.43 -29.05
N GLU A 363 -27.37 7.19 -28.55
CA GLU A 363 -26.89 6.79 -27.23
C GLU A 363 -25.41 6.37 -27.28
N GLU A 364 -24.74 6.32 -26.11
CA GLU A 364 -23.40 5.74 -26.04
C GLU A 364 -23.43 4.27 -26.50
N PRO A 365 -22.39 3.78 -27.20
CA PRO A 365 -22.31 2.39 -27.62
C PRO A 365 -22.55 1.43 -26.46
N LEU A 366 -23.31 0.36 -26.70
CA LEU A 366 -23.65 -0.62 -25.68
C LEU A 366 -22.41 -1.43 -25.30
N GLU A 367 -21.99 -1.35 -24.04
CA GLU A 367 -20.88 -2.15 -23.51
C GLU A 367 -21.39 -3.37 -22.75
N VAL A 368 -20.98 -4.55 -23.21
CA VAL A 368 -21.40 -5.83 -22.62
C VAL A 368 -20.18 -6.60 -22.16
N GLN A 369 -20.15 -7.01 -20.89
CA GLN A 369 -19.12 -7.89 -20.35
C GLN A 369 -19.37 -9.33 -20.80
N ALA A 370 -18.33 -10.00 -21.32
CA ALA A 370 -18.37 -11.41 -21.67
C ALA A 370 -17.06 -12.10 -21.27
N ALA A 371 -17.09 -13.43 -21.15
CA ALA A 371 -15.87 -14.20 -20.99
C ALA A 371 -14.92 -13.96 -22.18
N SER A 372 -13.62 -14.12 -21.97
CA SER A 372 -12.67 -14.02 -23.08
C SER A 372 -12.72 -15.29 -23.95
N GLY A 373 -12.62 -15.12 -25.26
CA GLY A 373 -12.69 -16.22 -26.22
C GLY A 373 -13.76 -16.03 -27.28
N LYS A 374 -14.12 -17.12 -27.97
CA LYS A 374 -15.08 -17.10 -29.07
C LYS A 374 -16.51 -17.09 -28.54
N HIS A 375 -17.31 -16.15 -29.03
CA HIS A 375 -18.72 -15.98 -28.68
C HIS A 375 -19.56 -15.78 -29.94
N LYS A 376 -20.81 -16.26 -29.96
CA LYS A 376 -21.76 -16.00 -31.04
C LYS A 376 -22.47 -14.68 -30.78
N LEU A 377 -22.27 -13.70 -31.64
CA LEU A 377 -22.96 -12.41 -31.60
C LEU A 377 -24.16 -12.45 -32.55
N THR A 378 -25.33 -12.13 -32.02
CA THR A 378 -26.56 -11.93 -32.79
C THR A 378 -27.03 -10.47 -32.64
N VAL A 379 -27.24 -9.79 -33.76
CA VAL A 379 -27.72 -8.40 -33.79
C VAL A 379 -28.95 -8.30 -34.68
N GLU A 380 -30.06 -7.89 -34.08
CA GLU A 380 -31.38 -7.82 -34.72
C GLU A 380 -31.92 -6.40 -34.74
N SER A 381 -32.62 -6.05 -35.81
CA SER A 381 -33.33 -4.78 -35.92
C SER A 381 -34.58 -4.95 -36.79
N ASP A 382 -35.62 -4.20 -36.49
CA ASP A 382 -36.90 -4.32 -37.16
C ASP A 382 -36.77 -3.91 -38.65
N GLY A 383 -37.32 -4.73 -39.54
CA GLY A 383 -37.24 -4.52 -40.99
C GLY A 383 -35.85 -4.73 -41.62
N ARG A 384 -34.85 -5.16 -40.85
CA ARG A 384 -33.48 -5.43 -41.33
C ARG A 384 -33.09 -6.91 -41.18
N LYS A 385 -32.11 -7.35 -41.96
CA LYS A 385 -31.53 -8.70 -41.89
C LYS A 385 -30.73 -8.83 -40.60
N THR A 386 -30.98 -9.89 -39.86
CA THR A 386 -30.23 -10.23 -38.64
C THR A 386 -28.80 -10.56 -39.00
N PHE A 387 -27.85 -10.04 -38.23
CA PHE A 387 -26.47 -10.52 -38.26
C PHE A 387 -26.29 -11.64 -37.24
N GLU A 388 -25.68 -12.74 -37.65
CA GLU A 388 -25.17 -13.79 -36.75
C GLU A 388 -23.73 -14.15 -37.13
N GLY A 389 -22.81 -14.08 -36.16
CA GLY A 389 -21.42 -14.41 -36.42
C GLY A 389 -20.60 -14.64 -35.17
N LEU A 390 -19.40 -15.18 -35.33
CA LEU A 390 -18.47 -15.40 -34.23
C LEU A 390 -17.58 -14.16 -34.03
N ILE A 391 -17.49 -13.71 -32.78
CA ILE A 391 -16.55 -12.69 -32.33
C ILE A 391 -15.56 -13.30 -31.34
N ASN A 392 -14.34 -12.77 -31.26
CA ASN A 392 -13.33 -13.21 -30.30
C ASN A 392 -13.10 -12.11 -29.26
N VAL A 393 -13.72 -12.25 -28.09
CA VAL A 393 -13.64 -11.29 -27.00
C VAL A 393 -12.23 -11.31 -26.40
N PRO A 394 -11.49 -10.20 -26.43
CA PRO A 394 -10.11 -10.15 -25.96
C PRO A 394 -10.04 -10.16 -24.43
N LYS A 395 -8.94 -10.68 -23.87
CA LYS A 395 -8.68 -10.68 -22.43
C LYS A 395 -8.41 -9.27 -21.92
N GLY A 396 -9.15 -8.80 -20.91
CA GLY A 396 -8.93 -7.52 -20.24
C GLY A 396 -8.93 -6.31 -21.18
N GLN A 397 -9.64 -6.40 -22.31
CA GLN A 397 -9.73 -5.35 -23.33
C GLN A 397 -11.16 -5.23 -23.85
N ILE A 398 -11.43 -4.13 -24.54
CA ILE A 398 -12.70 -3.81 -25.16
C ILE A 398 -12.58 -4.10 -26.66
N LEU A 399 -13.50 -4.87 -27.22
CA LEU A 399 -13.65 -5.09 -28.66
C LEU A 399 -14.74 -4.15 -29.20
N PRO A 400 -14.38 -3.08 -29.94
CA PRO A 400 -15.36 -2.25 -30.60
C PRO A 400 -15.90 -2.95 -31.85
N VAL A 401 -17.21 -2.99 -31.98
CA VAL A 401 -17.92 -3.65 -33.09
C VAL A 401 -18.99 -2.69 -33.61
N HIS A 402 -18.90 -2.38 -34.90
CA HIS A 402 -19.95 -1.64 -35.61
C HIS A 402 -20.76 -2.60 -36.47
N ALA A 403 -22.07 -2.70 -36.22
CA ALA A 403 -22.97 -3.55 -37.00
C ALA A 403 -23.60 -2.80 -38.17
N ASN A 404 -23.38 -3.33 -39.38
CA ASN A 404 -23.96 -2.84 -40.62
C ASN A 404 -25.16 -3.71 -40.99
N LEU A 405 -26.35 -3.33 -40.53
CA LEU A 405 -27.57 -4.09 -40.81
C LEU A 405 -28.19 -3.66 -42.13
N ILE A 406 -28.43 -4.61 -43.03
CA ILE A 406 -29.01 -4.38 -44.35
C ILE A 406 -30.55 -4.52 -44.28
N PRO A 407 -31.35 -3.62 -44.89
CA PRO A 407 -32.80 -3.75 -44.95
C PRO A 407 -33.26 -5.07 -45.60
N LYS A 408 -34.39 -5.62 -45.15
CA LYS A 408 -35.01 -6.78 -45.81
C LYS A 408 -35.57 -6.36 -47.18
N TYR A 409 -35.40 -7.21 -48.19
CA TYR A 409 -35.91 -6.93 -49.53
C TYR A 409 -37.45 -6.77 -49.51
N PRO A 410 -38.02 -5.67 -50.04
CA PRO A 410 -39.45 -5.44 -50.00
C PRO A 410 -40.18 -6.43 -50.92
N ARG A 411 -41.15 -7.17 -50.36
CA ARG A 411 -41.91 -8.21 -51.08
C ARG A 411 -43.18 -7.70 -51.78
N GLY A 412 -43.29 -6.38 -51.99
CA GLY A 412 -44.50 -5.75 -52.55
C GLY A 412 -44.82 -6.26 -53.97
N ALA A 413 -43.83 -6.31 -54.85
CA ALA A 413 -44.00 -6.79 -56.23
C ALA A 413 -44.49 -8.25 -56.29
N ALA A 414 -43.99 -9.10 -55.39
CA ALA A 414 -44.40 -10.49 -55.31
C ALA A 414 -45.89 -10.63 -54.94
N TRP A 415 -46.36 -9.84 -53.97
CA TRP A 415 -47.78 -9.78 -53.60
C TRP A 415 -48.66 -9.24 -54.73
N THR A 416 -48.25 -8.17 -55.41
CA THR A 416 -48.99 -7.63 -56.57
C THR A 416 -49.17 -8.70 -57.65
N GLN A 417 -48.09 -9.42 -57.99
CA GLN A 417 -48.14 -10.50 -58.99
C GLN A 417 -48.99 -11.69 -58.53
N ALA A 418 -48.93 -12.07 -57.25
CA ALA A 418 -49.77 -13.14 -56.70
C ALA A 418 -51.26 -12.79 -56.81
N VAL A 419 -51.64 -11.55 -56.45
CA VAL A 419 -53.03 -11.10 -56.49
C VAL A 419 -53.54 -11.02 -57.93
N ILE A 420 -52.77 -10.40 -58.84
CA ILE A 420 -53.16 -10.32 -60.26
C ILE A 420 -53.26 -11.73 -60.85
N GLY A 421 -52.27 -12.59 -60.58
CA GLY A 421 -52.28 -13.99 -61.02
C GLY A 421 -53.52 -14.74 -60.53
N ALA A 422 -53.86 -14.61 -59.24
CA ALA A 422 -55.04 -15.25 -58.66
C ALA A 422 -56.36 -14.74 -59.28
N VAL A 423 -56.48 -13.43 -59.52
CA VAL A 423 -57.66 -12.84 -60.19
C VAL A 423 -57.79 -13.36 -61.62
N VAL A 424 -56.68 -13.41 -62.37
CA VAL A 424 -56.67 -13.92 -63.75
C VAL A 424 -57.02 -15.41 -63.80
N ILE A 425 -56.47 -16.22 -62.89
CA ILE A 425 -56.83 -17.65 -62.76
C ILE A 425 -58.31 -17.80 -62.39
N GLY A 426 -58.81 -17.02 -61.44
CA GLY A 426 -60.23 -17.04 -61.05
C GLY A 426 -61.16 -16.69 -62.22
N ALA A 427 -60.82 -15.66 -63.01
CA ALA A 427 -61.55 -15.31 -64.21
C ALA A 427 -61.47 -16.41 -65.28
N ALA A 428 -60.31 -17.04 -65.47
CA ALA A 428 -60.11 -18.16 -66.39
C ALA A 428 -60.97 -19.38 -66.00
N ILE A 429 -61.03 -19.72 -64.70
CA ILE A 429 -61.89 -20.80 -64.18
C ILE A 429 -63.36 -20.48 -64.45
N TYR A 430 -63.81 -19.24 -64.18
CA TYR A 430 -65.20 -18.83 -64.41
C TYR A 430 -65.58 -18.94 -65.88
N VAL A 431 -64.79 -18.32 -66.77
CA VAL A 431 -65.05 -18.33 -68.21
C VAL A 431 -64.92 -19.74 -68.79
N GLY A 432 -63.99 -20.57 -68.29
CA GLY A 432 -63.85 -21.97 -68.66
C GLY A 432 -65.06 -22.81 -68.23
N ASN A 433 -65.59 -22.60 -67.03
CA ASN A 433 -66.82 -23.26 -66.58
C ASN A 433 -68.03 -22.84 -67.43
N GLU A 434 -68.12 -21.57 -67.82
CA GLU A 434 -69.17 -21.10 -68.71
C GLU A 434 -69.03 -21.65 -70.14
N SER A 435 -67.80 -21.81 -70.62
CA SER A 435 -67.51 -22.51 -71.88
C SER A 435 -67.97 -23.97 -71.83
N ASN A 436 -67.70 -24.68 -70.74
CA ASN A 436 -68.16 -26.07 -70.56
C ASN A 436 -69.68 -26.19 -70.54
N LYS A 437 -70.40 -25.29 -69.85
CA LYS A 437 -71.87 -25.27 -69.91
C LYS A 437 -72.39 -25.06 -71.32
N LEU A 438 -71.85 -24.07 -72.05
CA LEU A 438 -72.22 -23.82 -73.44
C LEU A 438 -71.93 -25.04 -74.32
N TYR A 439 -70.82 -25.73 -74.09
CA TYR A 439 -70.47 -26.96 -74.79
C TYR A 439 -71.50 -28.08 -74.52
N ASP A 440 -71.85 -28.29 -73.25
CA ASP A 440 -72.83 -29.30 -72.83
C ASP A 440 -74.23 -29.01 -73.43
N ASP A 441 -74.68 -27.75 -73.41
CA ASP A 441 -75.95 -27.31 -74.01
C ASP A 441 -75.96 -27.53 -75.53
N LEU A 442 -74.89 -27.13 -76.23
CA LEU A 442 -74.76 -27.32 -77.67
C LEU A 442 -74.73 -28.79 -78.08
N GLU A 443 -74.10 -29.65 -77.26
CA GLU A 443 -74.04 -31.09 -77.49
C GLU A 443 -75.41 -31.75 -77.23
N ALA A 444 -76.17 -31.25 -76.25
CA ALA A 444 -77.55 -31.68 -76.03
C ALA A 444 -78.46 -31.30 -77.21
N ASP A 445 -78.38 -30.05 -77.69
CA ASP A 445 -79.16 -29.55 -78.83
C ASP A 445 -78.78 -30.29 -80.14
N ARG A 446 -77.49 -30.59 -80.32
CA ARG A 446 -76.99 -31.42 -81.43
C ARG A 446 -77.62 -32.81 -81.41
N LYS A 447 -77.67 -33.46 -80.25
CA LYS A 447 -78.28 -34.79 -80.08
C LYS A 447 -79.79 -34.77 -80.29
N ALA A 448 -80.45 -33.69 -79.91
CA ALA A 448 -81.89 -33.48 -80.13
C ALA A 448 -82.24 -33.09 -81.58
N GLY A 449 -81.25 -32.79 -82.42
CA GLY A 449 -81.45 -32.43 -83.83
C GLY A 449 -82.02 -31.03 -84.05
N VAL A 450 -81.94 -30.15 -83.05
CA VAL A 450 -82.51 -28.79 -83.06
C VAL A 450 -81.45 -27.70 -83.22
N LEU A 451 -80.19 -28.07 -83.40
CA LEU A 451 -79.07 -27.13 -83.50
C LEU A 451 -79.03 -26.44 -84.88
N GLU A 452 -79.05 -25.11 -84.89
CA GLU A 452 -78.98 -24.31 -86.11
C GLU A 452 -77.53 -24.13 -86.62
N GLU A 453 -77.35 -24.18 -87.94
CA GLU A 453 -76.07 -23.94 -88.61
C GLU A 453 -75.74 -22.44 -88.56
N GLY A 454 -74.94 -22.04 -87.57
CA GLY A 454 -74.55 -20.64 -87.34
C GLY A 454 -74.87 -20.11 -85.93
N ASP A 455 -75.29 -20.96 -85.00
CA ASP A 455 -75.58 -20.57 -83.62
C ASP A 455 -74.41 -19.80 -82.97
N GLU A 456 -74.70 -18.59 -82.48
CA GLU A 456 -73.74 -17.67 -81.86
C GLU A 456 -73.05 -18.29 -80.63
N ARG A 457 -73.73 -19.23 -79.93
CA ARG A 457 -73.20 -19.96 -78.78
C ARG A 457 -71.94 -20.74 -79.12
N ILE A 458 -71.80 -21.26 -80.36
CA ILE A 458 -70.61 -22.00 -80.81
C ILE A 458 -69.39 -21.08 -80.81
N THR A 459 -69.53 -19.90 -81.41
CA THR A 459 -68.44 -18.91 -81.49
C THR A 459 -68.11 -18.37 -80.11
N ARG A 460 -69.12 -18.07 -79.30
CA ARG A 460 -68.96 -17.59 -77.91
C ARG A 460 -68.26 -18.63 -77.03
N GLY A 461 -68.69 -19.89 -77.08
CA GLY A 461 -68.08 -20.99 -76.35
C GLY A 461 -66.60 -21.18 -76.72
N ARG A 462 -66.26 -21.07 -78.01
CA ARG A 462 -64.85 -21.13 -78.48
C ARG A 462 -64.03 -19.95 -78.00
N ILE A 463 -64.57 -18.72 -78.05
CA ILE A 463 -63.89 -17.54 -77.51
C ILE A 463 -63.64 -17.71 -76.01
N PHE A 464 -64.62 -18.24 -75.26
CA PHE A 464 -64.47 -18.50 -73.83
C PHE A 464 -63.42 -19.58 -73.54
N ALA A 465 -63.38 -20.68 -74.30
CA ALA A 465 -62.35 -21.70 -74.15
C ALA A 465 -60.93 -21.14 -74.38
N ILE A 466 -60.73 -20.41 -75.49
CA ILE A 466 -59.44 -19.77 -75.81
C ILE A 466 -59.05 -18.75 -74.74
N SER A 467 -60.03 -17.98 -74.23
CA SER A 467 -59.79 -16.99 -73.17
C SER A 467 -59.43 -17.66 -71.85
N ALA A 468 -60.05 -18.80 -71.52
CA ALA A 468 -59.73 -19.58 -70.34
C ALA A 468 -58.30 -20.13 -70.41
N ASP A 469 -57.92 -20.75 -71.53
CA ASP A 469 -56.56 -21.27 -71.75
C ASP A 469 -55.51 -20.15 -71.65
N ALA A 470 -55.75 -19.01 -72.31
CA ALA A 470 -54.87 -17.85 -72.22
C ALA A 470 -54.76 -17.33 -70.78
N GLY A 471 -55.89 -17.28 -70.06
CA GLY A 471 -55.94 -16.88 -68.65
C GLY A 471 -55.13 -17.81 -67.74
N PHE A 472 -55.23 -19.14 -67.93
CA PHE A 472 -54.41 -20.09 -67.16
C PHE A 472 -52.92 -19.93 -67.44
N VAL A 473 -52.51 -19.70 -68.69
CA VAL A 473 -51.10 -19.46 -69.04
C VAL A 473 -50.58 -18.18 -68.38
N VAL A 474 -51.29 -17.05 -68.54
CA VAL A 474 -50.88 -15.76 -67.96
C VAL A 474 -50.86 -15.83 -66.43
N GLY A 475 -51.90 -16.39 -65.84
CA GLY A 475 -52.02 -16.59 -64.41
C GLY A 475 -50.91 -17.48 -63.84
N GLY A 476 -50.58 -18.58 -64.53
CA GLY A 476 -49.50 -19.48 -64.16
C GLY A 476 -48.12 -18.80 -64.19
N VAL A 477 -47.82 -18.03 -65.25
CA VAL A 477 -46.56 -17.27 -65.36
C VAL A 477 -46.45 -16.24 -64.23
N LEU A 478 -47.52 -15.51 -63.93
CA LEU A 478 -47.54 -14.55 -62.82
C LEU A 478 -47.36 -15.25 -61.46
N GLY A 479 -47.95 -16.44 -61.29
CA GLY A 479 -47.73 -17.28 -60.11
C GLY A 479 -46.26 -17.67 -59.93
N VAL A 480 -45.62 -18.17 -60.99
CA VAL A 480 -44.19 -18.54 -60.97
C VAL A 480 -43.30 -17.34 -60.68
N LEU A 481 -43.55 -16.19 -61.34
CA LEU A 481 -42.80 -14.96 -61.10
C LEU A 481 -42.98 -14.43 -59.67
N SER A 482 -44.19 -14.53 -59.12
CA SER A 482 -44.46 -14.18 -57.74
C SER A 482 -43.63 -15.03 -56.77
N VAL A 483 -43.63 -16.36 -56.94
CA VAL A 483 -42.83 -17.28 -56.12
C VAL A 483 -41.34 -16.95 -56.23
N TYR A 484 -40.84 -16.72 -57.44
CA TYR A 484 -39.46 -16.29 -57.65
C TYR A 484 -39.13 -15.00 -56.89
N ASN A 485 -39.99 -13.98 -56.97
CA ASN A 485 -39.79 -12.71 -56.26
C ASN A 485 -39.98 -12.82 -54.74
N PHE A 486 -40.64 -13.86 -54.23
CA PHE A 486 -40.71 -14.14 -52.80
C PHE A 486 -39.41 -14.73 -52.25
N ILE A 487 -38.75 -15.57 -53.05
CA ILE A 487 -37.52 -16.30 -52.65
C ILE A 487 -36.28 -15.44 -52.90
N LYS A 488 -36.25 -14.68 -53.99
CA LYS A 488 -35.10 -13.88 -54.37
C LYS A 488 -34.85 -12.75 -53.37
N ASP A 489 -33.67 -12.75 -52.77
CA ASP A 489 -33.12 -11.62 -52.04
C ASP A 489 -31.81 -11.16 -52.73
N PRO A 490 -31.83 -10.02 -53.46
CA PRO A 490 -30.66 -9.53 -54.17
C PRO A 490 -29.72 -8.70 -53.28
N LEU A 491 -30.10 -8.41 -52.03
CA LEU A 491 -29.32 -7.57 -51.13
C LEU A 491 -28.23 -8.43 -50.44
N PRO A 492 -27.06 -7.85 -50.13
CA PRO A 492 -26.04 -8.55 -49.36
C PRO A 492 -26.55 -8.93 -47.97
N GLU A 493 -25.80 -9.80 -47.28
CA GLU A 493 -26.03 -10.09 -45.87
C GLU A 493 -25.58 -8.93 -44.98
N SER A 494 -26.16 -8.84 -43.79
CA SER A 494 -25.66 -7.94 -42.75
C SER A 494 -24.27 -8.37 -42.30
N ASP A 495 -23.41 -7.41 -41.99
CA ASP A 495 -22.04 -7.66 -41.57
C ASP A 495 -21.67 -6.83 -40.34
N ILE A 496 -20.50 -7.13 -39.77
CA ILE A 496 -19.91 -6.34 -38.70
C ILE A 496 -18.50 -5.91 -39.08
N LYS A 497 -18.15 -4.69 -38.66
CA LYS A 497 -16.78 -4.22 -38.67
C LYS A 497 -16.22 -4.29 -37.25
N GLN A 498 -15.17 -5.09 -37.08
CA GLN A 498 -14.42 -5.19 -35.81
C GLN A 498 -13.21 -4.27 -35.88
N ASP A 499 -13.12 -3.32 -34.95
CA ASP A 499 -11.94 -2.47 -34.81
C ASP A 499 -10.90 -3.12 -33.88
N LYS A 500 -9.70 -2.52 -33.82
CA LYS A 500 -8.64 -3.00 -32.92
C LYS A 500 -9.11 -2.96 -31.47
N ALA A 501 -8.80 -4.01 -30.71
CA ALA A 501 -9.07 -4.07 -29.29
C ALA A 501 -8.43 -2.88 -28.56
N VAL A 502 -9.18 -2.27 -27.65
CA VAL A 502 -8.78 -1.10 -26.88
C VAL A 502 -8.58 -1.49 -25.42
N GLU A 503 -7.58 -0.91 -24.76
CA GLU A 503 -7.38 -1.13 -23.32
C GLU A 503 -8.56 -0.61 -22.50
N PHE A 504 -8.78 -1.22 -21.33
CA PHE A 504 -9.79 -0.74 -20.40
C PHE A 504 -9.54 0.73 -20.03
N ARG A 505 -10.63 1.50 -19.93
CA ARG A 505 -10.54 2.85 -19.39
C ARG A 505 -10.02 2.79 -17.97
N ASP A 506 -9.00 3.60 -17.71
CA ASP A 506 -8.48 3.80 -16.37
C ASP A 506 -9.37 4.82 -15.64
N PRO A 507 -10.14 4.42 -14.62
CA PRO A 507 -11.05 5.32 -13.92
C PRO A 507 -10.32 6.48 -13.23
N LYS A 508 -9.04 6.29 -12.84
CA LYS A 508 -8.23 7.33 -12.20
C LYS A 508 -7.66 8.33 -13.21
N LYS A 509 -7.54 7.95 -14.49
CA LYS A 509 -7.07 8.84 -15.58
C LYS A 509 -8.20 9.36 -16.47
N ALA A 510 -9.42 8.84 -16.30
CA ALA A 510 -10.59 9.37 -16.97
C ALA A 510 -10.73 10.84 -16.56
N ARG A 511 -10.46 11.76 -17.49
CA ARG A 511 -10.84 13.16 -17.30
C ARG A 511 -12.32 13.15 -16.93
N PRO A 512 -12.77 13.92 -15.93
CA PRO A 512 -14.19 14.16 -15.80
C PRO A 512 -14.61 14.74 -17.14
N THR A 513 -15.30 13.94 -17.97
CA THR A 513 -16.19 14.50 -18.96
C THR A 513 -17.05 15.41 -18.12
N ALA A 514 -16.84 16.71 -18.27
CA ALA A 514 -17.76 17.69 -17.75
C ALA A 514 -19.11 17.16 -18.21
N ARG A 515 -19.89 16.60 -17.27
CA ARG A 515 -21.28 16.30 -17.49
C ARG A 515 -21.79 17.64 -17.96
N ALA A 516 -22.07 17.73 -19.26
CA ALA A 516 -22.45 18.98 -19.88
C ALA A 516 -23.75 19.40 -19.20
N LEU A 517 -23.62 20.12 -18.09
CA LEU A 517 -24.63 21.00 -17.52
C LEU A 517 -24.70 22.23 -18.44
N PHE A 518 -24.75 22.00 -19.74
CA PHE A 518 -25.33 22.94 -20.65
C PHE A 518 -26.78 22.49 -20.73
N PRO A 519 -27.74 23.19 -20.10
CA PRO A 519 -29.09 23.13 -20.63
C PRO A 519 -28.93 23.43 -22.12
N SER A 520 -29.51 22.59 -22.96
CA SER A 520 -29.59 22.81 -24.40
C SER A 520 -30.18 24.20 -24.64
N ARG A 521 -29.33 25.23 -24.70
CA ARG A 521 -29.65 26.47 -25.37
C ARG A 521 -29.74 26.06 -26.82
N VAL A 522 -30.98 25.85 -27.25
CA VAL A 522 -31.37 25.94 -28.65
C VAL A 522 -30.72 27.21 -29.17
N VAL A 523 -29.60 27.06 -29.89
CA VAL A 523 -29.00 28.14 -30.64
C VAL A 523 -29.94 28.33 -31.83
N TRP A 524 -30.96 29.15 -31.62
CA TRP A 524 -31.58 29.87 -32.72
C TRP A 524 -30.47 30.65 -33.38
N ARG A 525 -30.05 30.17 -34.55
CA ARG A 525 -29.11 30.88 -35.41
C ARG A 525 -29.86 32.10 -35.91
N ASP A 526 -29.77 33.17 -35.12
CA ASP A 526 -30.35 34.48 -35.39
C ASP A 526 -29.62 35.03 -36.61
N ARG A 527 -30.25 34.83 -37.77
CA ARG A 527 -29.74 35.29 -39.06
C ARG A 527 -29.99 36.79 -39.07
N LYS A 528 -28.97 37.57 -38.72
CA LYS A 528 -28.95 39.04 -38.78
C LYS A 528 -29.61 39.52 -40.07
N ARG A 529 -30.75 40.19 -39.91
CA ARG A 529 -31.26 41.21 -40.84
C ARG A 529 -30.23 42.33 -40.90
N ASP A 530 -29.65 42.53 -42.07
CA ASP A 530 -29.40 43.88 -42.56
C ASP A 530 -30.50 44.24 -43.54
N ARG A 531 -31.00 45.46 -43.39
CA ARG A 531 -32.08 46.09 -44.15
C ARG A 531 -31.65 46.31 -45.60
N ASP A 532 -32.51 46.01 -46.56
CA ASP A 532 -33.35 46.99 -47.26
C ASP A 532 -33.96 46.42 -48.55
N THR A 533 -35.15 46.94 -48.88
CA THR A 533 -35.91 46.87 -50.15
C THR A 533 -36.85 45.68 -50.45
N ALA A 534 -38.06 46.09 -50.88
CA ALA A 534 -39.14 45.37 -51.56
C ALA A 534 -40.24 44.71 -50.69
N ALA A 535 -41.29 45.50 -50.46
CA ALA A 535 -42.59 45.06 -49.98
C ALA A 535 -43.26 44.10 -50.97
N ALA A 536 -43.69 42.91 -50.51
CA ALA A 536 -44.71 42.11 -51.17
C ALA A 536 -46.02 42.25 -50.38
N ARG A 537 -46.99 42.93 -51.00
CA ARG A 537 -48.34 43.17 -50.50
C ARG A 537 -49.18 41.92 -50.71
N PHE A 538 -49.95 41.53 -49.70
CA PHE A 538 -50.95 40.47 -49.79
C PHE A 538 -52.15 41.00 -50.59
N HIS A 539 -52.44 40.42 -51.76
CA HIS A 539 -53.65 40.72 -52.52
C HIS A 539 -54.68 39.63 -52.27
N ILE A 540 -55.76 39.98 -51.57
CA ILE A 540 -56.96 39.15 -51.47
C ILE A 540 -57.90 39.60 -52.59
N THR A 541 -58.11 38.77 -53.59
CA THR A 541 -59.15 39.00 -54.61
C THR A 541 -60.40 38.18 -54.26
N PRO A 542 -61.51 38.81 -53.86
CA PRO A 542 -62.80 38.14 -53.88
C PRO A 542 -63.26 37.96 -55.33
N SER A 543 -63.62 36.74 -55.74
CA SER A 543 -64.33 36.51 -57.00
C SER A 543 -65.80 36.23 -56.72
N ILE A 544 -66.69 37.08 -57.24
CA ILE A 544 -68.13 36.84 -57.30
C ILE A 544 -68.39 36.10 -58.61
N SER A 545 -68.98 34.90 -58.56
CA SER A 545 -69.53 34.24 -59.75
C SER A 545 -70.99 34.64 -59.92
N ASP A 546 -71.35 35.19 -61.08
CA ASP A 546 -72.69 35.67 -61.45
C ASP A 546 -73.75 34.58 -61.66
N ASN A 547 -73.60 33.40 -61.05
CA ASN A 547 -74.68 32.43 -60.97
C ASN A 547 -74.48 31.52 -59.75
N SER A 548 -75.47 31.52 -58.85
CA SER A 548 -75.54 30.80 -57.56
C SER A 548 -74.69 31.38 -56.42
N GLY A 549 -75.36 31.98 -55.43
CA GLY A 549 -74.75 32.71 -54.32
C GLY A 549 -74.13 31.82 -53.25
N PHE A 550 -72.87 31.43 -53.43
CA PHE A 550 -71.99 30.97 -52.34
C PHE A 550 -70.57 31.52 -52.52
N LEU A 551 -69.99 32.01 -51.42
CA LEU A 551 -68.64 32.58 -51.34
C LEU A 551 -67.65 31.49 -50.86
N MET A 552 -66.64 31.16 -51.67
CA MET A 552 -65.54 30.26 -51.28
C MET A 552 -64.25 31.06 -51.13
N ILE A 553 -63.58 30.93 -49.98
CA ILE A 553 -62.24 31.50 -49.72
C ILE A 553 -61.22 30.38 -49.86
N GLY A 554 -60.40 30.44 -50.90
CA GLY A 554 -59.24 29.56 -51.08
C GLY A 554 -58.00 30.40 -51.39
N GLY A 555 -56.90 30.13 -50.68
CA GLY A 555 -55.57 30.67 -51.00
C GLY A 555 -54.59 29.51 -51.16
N SER A 556 -53.76 29.56 -52.20
CA SER A 556 -52.57 28.71 -52.38
C SER A 556 -51.32 29.50 -51.97
N PHE A 557 -50.30 28.79 -51.46
CA PHE A 557 -49.03 29.34 -50.96
C PHE A 557 -48.23 30.14 -51.99
#